data_AF-A0A2E7MQ57-F1
#
_entry.id   AF-A0A2E7MQ57-F1
#
_cell.length_a   1.000
_cell.length_b   1.000
_cell.length_c   1.000
_cell.angle_alpha   90.00
_cell.angle_beta   90.00
_cell.angle_gamma   90.00
#
_symmetry.space_group_name_H-M   'P 1'
#
loop_
_entity.id
_entity.type
_entity.pdbx_description
1 polymer ?
#
loop_
_entity_poly.entity_id
_entity_poly.type
_entity_poly.pdbx_seq_one_letter_code
_entity_poly.pdbx_strand_id
1 'polypeptide(L)'
;MSTLLAKAKLKPEFEDFFEDIARQVFRSTHENESAVIRYEYFRGTDERTYYVLLSFENFDGFMTHQVADYHHNVDFMDCFEEFRLEWLDPIKGASPLVESETEGTVDSAHDDRWNQYVRNHSETTPEWWLPLRAGDS
;
A
#
# COMPACT_ATOMS: atom_id res chain seq x y z
N MET A 1 -10.32 7.16 1.18
CA MET A 1 -9.06 6.74 1.86
C MET A 1 -8.69 5.36 1.39
N SER A 2 -7.41 5.04 1.22
CA SER A 2 -6.97 3.69 0.83
C SER A 2 -5.96 3.16 1.83
N THR A 3 -6.32 2.11 2.57
CA THR A 3 -5.45 1.49 3.58
C THR A 3 -5.14 0.04 3.22
N LEU A 4 -3.85 -0.31 3.22
CA LEU A 4 -3.35 -1.63 2.84
C LEU A 4 -2.23 -2.08 3.76
N LEU A 5 -2.06 -3.40 3.83
CA LEU A 5 -0.89 -4.05 4.39
C LEU A 5 -0.17 -4.80 3.28
N ALA A 6 1.07 -4.40 2.98
CA ALA A 6 1.96 -5.24 2.22
C ALA A 6 2.61 -6.25 3.16
N LYS A 7 2.55 -7.53 2.82
CA LYS A 7 3.37 -8.59 3.42
C LYS A 7 4.37 -9.05 2.39
N ALA A 8 5.64 -8.96 2.73
CA ALA A 8 6.74 -9.41 1.90
C ALA A 8 7.54 -10.48 2.64
N LYS A 9 8.01 -11.48 1.90
CA LYS A 9 9.08 -12.37 2.33
C LYS A 9 10.24 -12.18 1.38
N LEU A 10 11.39 -11.77 1.90
CA LEU A 10 12.58 -11.54 1.08
C LEU A 10 13.25 -12.86 0.73
N LYS A 11 13.94 -12.92 -0.41
CA LYS A 11 14.97 -13.94 -0.68
C LYS A 11 16.09 -13.83 0.37
N PRO A 12 16.81 -14.92 0.68
CA PRO A 12 17.92 -14.87 1.62
C PRO A 12 18.96 -13.81 1.22
N GLU A 13 19.60 -13.17 2.21
CA GLU A 13 20.70 -12.22 2.06
C GLU A 13 20.31 -10.81 1.56
N PHE A 14 19.01 -10.55 1.34
CA PHE A 14 18.51 -9.24 0.92
C PHE A 14 18.05 -8.33 2.06
N GLU A 15 18.15 -8.75 3.33
CA GLU A 15 17.60 -8.03 4.48
C GLU A 15 18.20 -6.63 4.63
N ASP A 16 19.53 -6.52 4.64
CA ASP A 16 20.22 -5.24 4.79
C ASP A 16 19.90 -4.30 3.60
N PHE A 17 19.93 -4.85 2.38
CA PHE A 17 19.59 -4.12 1.16
C PHE A 17 18.14 -3.59 1.18
N PHE A 18 17.19 -4.44 1.56
CA PHE A 18 15.79 -4.07 1.64
C PHE A 18 15.55 -2.99 2.69
N GLU A 19 16.19 -3.08 3.86
CA GLU A 19 16.02 -2.08 4.90
C GLU A 19 16.59 -0.71 4.53
N ASP A 20 17.71 -0.69 3.80
CA ASP A 20 18.27 0.56 3.29
C ASP A 20 17.32 1.22 2.29
N ILE A 21 16.74 0.44 1.36
CA ILE A 21 15.70 0.92 0.45
C ILE A 21 14.47 1.38 1.22
N ALA A 22 13.98 0.60 2.18
CA ALA A 22 12.79 0.91 2.96
C ALA A 22 12.93 2.27 3.67
N ARG A 23 14.10 2.56 4.25
CA ARG A 23 14.37 3.87 4.89
C ARG A 23 14.39 5.00 3.86
N GLN A 24 14.95 4.77 2.67
CA GLN A 24 14.98 5.77 1.60
C GLN A 24 13.59 6.07 1.04
N VAL A 25 12.80 5.04 0.74
CA VAL A 25 11.43 5.18 0.22
C VAL A 25 10.54 5.81 1.29
N PHE A 26 10.62 5.35 2.55
CA PHE A 26 9.92 5.98 3.67
C PHE A 26 10.15 7.49 3.73
N ARG A 27 11.41 7.92 3.69
CA ARG A 27 11.74 9.36 3.72
C ARG A 27 11.20 10.09 2.50
N SER A 28 11.43 9.55 1.31
CA SER A 28 10.98 10.17 0.06
C SER A 28 9.47 10.34 0.02
N THR A 29 8.71 9.34 0.49
CA THR A 29 7.25 9.39 0.59
C THR A 29 6.80 10.51 1.51
N HIS A 30 7.32 10.58 2.74
CA HIS A 30 6.88 11.62 3.69
C HIS A 30 7.39 13.03 3.32
N GLU A 31 8.50 13.14 2.59
CA GLU A 31 9.04 14.43 2.12
C GLU A 31 8.28 14.97 0.90
N ASN A 32 7.73 14.10 0.03
CA ASN A 32 7.23 14.51 -1.30
C ASN A 32 5.75 14.19 -1.56
N GLU A 33 5.13 13.29 -0.81
CA GLU A 33 3.74 12.87 -1.03
C GLU A 33 2.82 13.51 0.01
N SER A 34 1.97 14.45 -0.41
CA SER A 34 1.02 15.09 0.51
C SER A 34 -0.16 14.20 0.89
N ALA A 35 -0.48 13.20 0.07
CA ALA A 35 -1.63 12.32 0.27
C ALA A 35 -1.36 11.16 1.25
N VAL A 36 -0.13 11.00 1.74
CA VAL A 36 0.22 9.93 2.69
C VAL A 36 -0.30 10.26 4.09
N ILE A 37 -0.98 9.28 4.70
CA ILE A 37 -1.48 9.35 6.09
C ILE A 37 -0.63 8.45 6.98
N ARG A 38 -0.34 7.23 6.52
CA ARG A 38 0.58 6.28 7.16
C ARG A 38 1.41 5.58 6.11
N TYR A 39 2.69 5.38 6.40
CA TYR A 39 3.57 4.59 5.56
C TYR A 39 4.72 4.06 6.41
N GLU A 40 4.62 2.84 6.93
CA GLU A 40 5.48 2.36 8.01
C GLU A 40 5.93 0.93 7.75
N TYR A 41 7.23 0.66 7.95
CA TYR A 41 7.83 -0.66 7.75
C TYR A 41 8.06 -1.38 9.09
N PHE A 42 7.82 -2.68 9.11
CA PHE A 42 7.99 -3.54 10.28
C PHE A 42 8.66 -4.85 9.89
N ARG A 43 9.52 -5.36 10.78
CA ARG A 43 9.99 -6.76 10.73
C ARG A 43 8.91 -7.67 11.30
N GLY A 44 8.67 -8.80 10.65
CA GLY A 44 7.83 -9.88 11.16
C GLY A 44 8.59 -10.79 12.13
N THR A 45 7.85 -11.66 12.82
CA THR A 45 8.43 -12.69 13.70
C THR A 45 9.10 -13.80 12.89
N ASP A 46 8.55 -14.13 11.72
CA ASP A 46 9.12 -15.12 10.82
C ASP A 46 10.32 -14.53 10.07
N GLU A 47 11.36 -15.36 9.86
CA GLU A 47 12.57 -14.95 9.16
C GLU A 47 12.25 -14.31 7.81
N ARG A 48 12.95 -13.20 7.51
CA ARG A 48 12.86 -12.45 6.25
C ARG A 48 11.47 -11.92 5.92
N THR A 49 10.55 -11.95 6.87
CA THR A 49 9.19 -11.45 6.67
C THR A 49 9.12 -9.99 7.11
N TYR A 50 8.55 -9.16 6.27
CA TYR A 50 8.36 -7.74 6.50
C TYR A 50 6.92 -7.35 6.22
N TYR A 51 6.48 -6.31 6.91
CA TYR A 51 5.16 -5.72 6.74
C TYR A 51 5.32 -4.24 6.43
N VAL A 52 4.48 -3.72 5.55
CA VAL A 52 4.36 -2.28 5.30
C VAL A 52 2.90 -1.89 5.48
N LEU A 53 2.60 -1.01 6.43
CA LEU A 53 1.28 -0.42 6.56
C LEU A 53 1.24 0.85 5.72
N LEU A 54 0.29 0.93 4.80
CA LEU A 54 0.09 2.08 3.93
C LEU A 54 -1.32 2.63 4.15
N SER A 55 -1.46 3.95 4.24
CA SER A 55 -2.74 4.64 4.24
C SER A 55 -2.62 5.97 3.52
N PHE A 56 -3.53 6.23 2.58
CA PHE A 56 -3.56 7.45 1.76
C PHE A 56 -4.94 8.09 1.79
N GLU A 57 -5.02 9.41 1.58
CA GLU A 57 -6.27 10.18 1.58
C GLU A 57 -7.37 9.59 0.70
N ASN A 58 -7.01 9.02 -0.45
CA ASN A 58 -7.90 8.38 -1.42
C ASN A 58 -7.12 7.41 -2.34
N PHE A 59 -7.86 6.71 -3.21
CA PHE A 59 -7.28 5.76 -4.15
C PHE A 59 -6.29 6.41 -5.13
N ASP A 60 -6.55 7.64 -5.59
CA ASP A 60 -5.64 8.34 -6.50
C ASP A 60 -4.32 8.73 -5.82
N GLY A 61 -4.36 9.09 -4.53
CA GLY A 61 -3.16 9.29 -3.72
C GLY A 61 -2.33 8.00 -3.62
N PHE A 62 -2.99 6.86 -3.42
CA PHE A 62 -2.34 5.56 -3.45
C PHE A 62 -1.80 5.21 -4.85
N MET A 63 -2.52 5.49 -5.94
CA MET A 63 -2.03 5.28 -7.30
C MET A 63 -0.81 6.16 -7.62
N THR A 64 -0.83 7.42 -7.18
CA THR A 64 0.32 8.33 -7.27
C THR A 64 1.54 7.72 -6.60
N HIS A 65 1.38 7.15 -5.41
CA HIS A 65 2.44 6.42 -4.73
C HIS A 65 2.93 5.22 -5.55
N GLN A 66 2.02 4.39 -6.08
CA GLN A 66 2.38 3.19 -6.83
C GLN A 66 3.13 3.47 -8.15
N VAL A 67 2.79 4.57 -8.83
CA VAL A 67 3.44 4.92 -10.11
C VAL A 67 4.70 5.77 -9.92
N ALA A 68 4.98 6.27 -8.71
CA ALA A 68 6.09 7.17 -8.46
C ALA A 68 7.47 6.53 -8.71
N ASP A 69 8.38 7.31 -9.32
CA ASP A 69 9.64 6.83 -9.89
C ASP A 69 10.63 6.23 -8.87
N TYR A 70 10.53 6.55 -7.58
CA TYR A 70 11.40 5.94 -6.55
C TYR A 70 11.03 4.49 -6.22
N HIS A 71 9.91 3.96 -6.73
CA HIS A 71 9.61 2.53 -6.72
C HIS A 71 10.26 1.75 -7.87
N HIS A 72 10.80 2.42 -8.89
CA HIS A 72 11.24 1.77 -10.14
C HIS A 72 12.73 1.90 -10.45
N ASN A 73 13.51 2.58 -9.59
CA ASN A 73 14.96 2.77 -9.78
C ASN A 73 15.85 1.72 -9.08
N VAL A 74 15.25 0.74 -8.45
CA VAL A 74 15.91 -0.42 -7.85
C VAL A 74 15.02 -1.62 -8.13
N ASP A 75 15.58 -2.76 -8.52
CA ASP A 75 14.88 -4.04 -8.71
C ASP A 75 14.37 -4.59 -7.35
N PHE A 76 13.60 -3.77 -6.63
CA PHE A 76 13.04 -4.03 -5.31
C PHE A 76 12.09 -5.22 -5.35
N MET A 77 11.35 -5.38 -6.45
CA MET A 77 10.48 -6.55 -6.62
C MET A 77 11.27 -7.86 -6.75
N ASP A 78 12.51 -7.80 -7.25
CA ASP A 78 13.35 -9.00 -7.39
C ASP A 78 13.91 -9.50 -6.07
N CYS A 79 13.89 -8.70 -5.01
CA CYS A 79 14.30 -9.15 -3.68
C CYS A 79 13.23 -10.03 -3.01
N PHE A 80 12.00 -10.08 -3.53
CA PHE A 80 10.91 -10.84 -2.92
C PHE A 80 10.89 -12.30 -3.36
N GLU A 81 10.79 -13.19 -2.37
CA GLU A 81 10.36 -14.59 -2.51
C GLU A 81 8.84 -14.66 -2.59
N GLU A 82 8.16 -13.89 -1.73
CA GLU A 82 6.70 -13.75 -1.73
C GLU A 82 6.34 -12.28 -1.50
N PHE A 83 5.29 -11.81 -2.18
CA PHE A 83 4.74 -10.48 -1.97
C PHE A 83 3.22 -10.55 -2.08
N ARG A 84 2.53 -9.99 -1.08
CA ARG A 84 1.08 -9.85 -1.08
C ARG A 84 0.71 -8.47 -0.59
N LEU A 85 -0.20 -7.84 -1.31
CA LEU A 85 -0.87 -6.63 -0.87
C LEU A 85 -2.28 -7.01 -0.40
N GLU A 86 -2.67 -6.53 0.78
CA GLU A 86 -3.96 -6.83 1.38
C GLU A 86 -4.68 -5.54 1.74
N TRP A 87 -5.89 -5.34 1.20
CA TRP A 87 -6.76 -4.24 1.60
C TRP A 87 -7.20 -4.41 3.05
N LEU A 88 -7.12 -3.34 3.82
CA LEU A 88 -7.58 -3.31 5.21
C LEU A 88 -8.72 -2.31 5.37
N ASP A 89 -9.79 -2.72 6.05
CA ASP A 89 -10.84 -1.80 6.50
C ASP A 89 -10.67 -1.51 7.99
N PRO A 90 -10.53 -0.24 8.40
CA PRO A 90 -10.42 0.08 9.82
C PRO A 90 -11.73 -0.21 10.54
N ILE A 91 -11.64 -0.84 11.72
CA ILE A 91 -12.77 -0.96 12.62
C ILE A 91 -13.05 0.42 13.23
N LYS A 92 -14.27 0.93 12.99
CA LYS A 92 -14.75 2.21 13.52
C LYS A 92 -14.52 2.29 15.03
N GLY A 93 -13.90 3.38 15.49
CA GLY A 93 -13.58 3.63 16.89
C GLY A 93 -12.33 2.92 17.42
N ALA A 94 -11.77 1.94 16.71
CA ALA A 94 -10.51 1.28 17.05
C ALA A 94 -9.31 1.84 16.25
N SER A 95 -9.58 2.62 15.21
CA SER A 95 -8.58 3.30 14.38
C SER A 95 -9.05 4.72 14.07
N PRO A 96 -8.14 5.72 13.98
CA PRO A 96 -8.49 7.06 13.51
C PRO A 96 -8.68 7.15 11.99
N LEU A 97 -8.40 6.06 11.25
CA LEU A 97 -8.57 5.98 9.80
C LEU A 97 -10.05 5.80 9.42
N VAL A 98 -10.44 6.28 8.25
CA VAL A 98 -11.78 6.09 7.69
C VAL A 98 -11.80 4.87 6.77
N GLU A 99 -13.01 4.39 6.47
CA GLU A 99 -13.26 3.25 5.59
C GLU A 99 -12.44 3.29 4.29
N SER A 100 -11.94 2.12 3.91
CA SER A 100 -11.11 1.99 2.71
C SER A 100 -11.93 1.97 1.43
N GLU A 101 -11.50 2.78 0.47
CA GLU A 101 -11.78 2.70 -0.95
C GLU A 101 -10.75 1.73 -1.56
N THR A 102 -11.25 0.60 -2.06
CA THR A 102 -10.43 -0.50 -2.57
C THR A 102 -10.34 -0.53 -4.10
N GLU A 103 -11.01 0.39 -4.77
CA GLU A 103 -11.05 0.49 -6.24
C GLU A 103 -11.03 1.94 -6.71
N GLY A 104 -10.51 2.13 -7.92
CA GLY A 104 -10.49 3.41 -8.62
C GLY A 104 -11.14 3.34 -9.98
N THR A 105 -11.25 4.47 -10.66
CA THR A 105 -11.80 4.55 -12.02
C THR A 105 -10.68 4.78 -13.02
N VAL A 106 -10.73 4.05 -14.13
CA VAL A 106 -9.84 4.35 -15.27
C VAL A 106 -10.32 5.60 -15.99
N ASP A 107 -9.41 6.51 -16.32
CA ASP A 107 -9.73 7.79 -16.94
C ASP A 107 -8.84 8.00 -18.18
N SER A 108 -9.46 8.46 -19.26
CA SER A 108 -8.79 8.92 -20.48
C SER A 108 -7.86 10.12 -20.28
N ALA A 109 -8.01 10.86 -19.16
CA ALA A 109 -7.09 11.93 -18.78
C ALA A 109 -5.73 11.41 -18.28
N HIS A 110 -5.66 10.14 -17.84
CA HIS A 110 -4.45 9.49 -17.39
C HIS A 110 -3.84 8.60 -18.49
N ASP A 111 -2.53 8.36 -18.40
CA ASP A 111 -1.82 7.52 -19.35
C ASP A 111 -2.14 6.01 -19.18
N ASP A 112 -1.67 5.20 -20.13
CA ASP A 112 -1.91 3.76 -20.11
C ASP A 112 -1.31 3.07 -18.88
N ARG A 113 -0.19 3.59 -18.37
CA ARG A 113 0.50 3.04 -17.19
C ARG A 113 -0.36 3.22 -15.96
N TRP A 114 -0.82 4.43 -15.69
CA TRP A 114 -1.73 4.73 -14.58
C TRP A 114 -2.97 3.84 -14.65
N ASN A 115 -3.63 3.79 -15.81
CA ASN A 115 -4.84 2.99 -15.99
C ASN A 115 -4.58 1.49 -15.82
N GLN A 116 -3.38 0.99 -16.14
CA GLN A 116 -2.99 -0.38 -15.84
C GLN A 116 -2.84 -0.61 -14.32
N TYR A 117 -2.22 0.33 -13.60
CA TYR A 117 -2.07 0.24 -12.15
C TYR A 117 -3.42 0.27 -11.44
N VAL A 118 -4.34 1.16 -11.86
CA VAL A 118 -5.72 1.20 -11.33
C VAL A 118 -6.38 -0.16 -11.47
N ARG A 119 -6.31 -0.79 -12.65
CA ARG A 119 -6.90 -2.12 -12.88
C ARG A 119 -6.26 -3.21 -12.03
N ASN A 120 -4.95 -3.17 -11.86
CA ASN A 120 -4.21 -4.21 -11.12
C ASN A 120 -4.40 -4.13 -9.61
N HIS A 121 -4.71 -2.95 -9.07
CA HIS A 121 -4.84 -2.74 -7.63
C HIS A 121 -6.29 -2.57 -7.17
N SER A 122 -7.23 -2.33 -8.09
CA SER A 122 -8.65 -2.29 -7.75
C SER A 122 -9.15 -3.68 -7.40
N GLU A 123 -9.73 -3.80 -6.21
CA GLU A 123 -10.48 -4.98 -5.78
C GLU A 123 -11.87 -4.55 -5.31
N THR A 124 -12.90 -5.33 -5.65
CA THR A 124 -14.25 -5.10 -5.14
C THR A 124 -14.22 -5.16 -3.61
N THR A 125 -14.74 -4.12 -2.97
CA THR A 125 -14.81 -4.06 -1.50
C THR A 125 -15.50 -5.33 -0.97
N PRO A 126 -14.87 -6.10 -0.05
CA PRO A 126 -15.46 -7.32 0.47
C PRO A 126 -16.87 -7.11 1.03
N GLU A 127 -17.85 -7.87 0.53
CA GLU A 127 -19.27 -7.69 0.88
C GLU A 127 -19.55 -7.80 2.38
N TRP A 128 -18.74 -8.57 3.10
CA TRP A 128 -18.88 -8.75 4.55
C TRP A 128 -18.46 -7.52 5.36
N TRP A 129 -17.72 -6.57 4.79
CA TRP A 129 -17.37 -5.29 5.43
C TRP A 129 -18.56 -4.34 5.50
N LEU A 130 -19.34 -4.26 4.41
CA LEU A 130 -20.42 -3.29 4.22
C LEU A 130 -21.44 -3.24 5.37
N PRO A 131 -21.96 -4.37 5.90
CA PRO A 131 -22.89 -4.32 7.03
C PRO A 131 -22.23 -3.89 8.35
N LEU A 132 -20.92 -4.06 8.51
CA LEU A 132 -20.19 -3.72 9.74
C LEU A 132 -19.80 -2.24 9.78
N ARG A 133 -19.62 -1.60 8.62
CA ARG A 133 -19.41 -0.16 8.47
C ARG A 133 -20.59 0.68 8.97
N ALA A 134 -21.81 0.17 8.75
CA ALA A 134 -23.04 0.77 9.25
C ALA A 134 -23.27 0.59 10.76
N GLY A 135 -22.38 -0.13 11.46
CA GLY A 135 -22.44 -0.35 12.91
C GLY A 135 -22.29 0.94 13.70
N ASP A 136 -23.25 1.16 14.60
CA ASP A 136 -23.40 2.26 15.56
C ASP A 136 -23.86 3.60 14.96
N SER A 137 -25.18 3.65 14.69
CA SER A 137 -26.03 4.83 14.87
C SER A 137 -26.40 5.02 16.35
#